data_AF-A0A3E0GXL0-F1
#
_entry.id   AF-A0A3E0GXL0-F1
#
_cell.length_a   1.000
_cell.length_b   1.000
_cell.length_c   1.000
_cell.angle_alpha   90.00
_cell.angle_beta   90.00
_cell.angle_gamma   90.00
#
_symmetry.space_group_name_H-M   'P 1'
#
loop_
_entity.id
_entity.type
_entity.pdbx_description
1 polymer ?
#
loop_
_entity_poly.entity_id
_entity_poly.type
_entity_poly.pdbx_seq_one_letter_code
_entity_poly.pdbx_strand_id
1 'polypeptide(L)'
;MTDERGETLLELLIAVVIMAVAVVAVVGALVNSIQLSDVHRKQATASAAVRDYGEAITNAVDGGGYVSCAGPSSYGTGFTPPAGYTKSVGSVKYWDGAAWQTTCGADTGLQQVTIQVASADGRASEQLVVVVRKPCGLSDSPCA
;
A
#
# COMPACT_ATOMS: atom_id res chain seq x y z
N MET A 1 -20.11 -36.94 -59.44
CA MET A 1 -20.43 -37.34 -58.05
C MET A 1 -19.12 -37.39 -57.31
N THR A 2 -18.65 -36.21 -56.92
CA THR A 2 -17.31 -35.94 -56.38
C THR A 2 -17.44 -35.85 -54.86
N ASP A 3 -16.81 -36.80 -54.17
CA ASP A 3 -16.24 -36.70 -52.82
C ASP A 3 -16.79 -35.64 -51.85
N GLU A 4 -17.91 -35.94 -51.18
CA GLU A 4 -18.35 -35.22 -49.96
C GLU A 4 -17.86 -35.91 -48.67
N ARG A 5 -16.99 -36.92 -48.78
CA ARG A 5 -16.58 -37.78 -47.64
C ARG A 5 -15.37 -37.26 -46.86
N GLY A 6 -14.71 -36.20 -47.36
CA GLY A 6 -13.59 -35.53 -46.70
C GLY A 6 -13.98 -34.30 -45.87
N GLU A 7 -15.19 -33.75 -46.05
CA GLU A 7 -15.58 -32.45 -45.48
C GLU A 7 -16.02 -32.55 -44.01
N THR A 8 -16.53 -33.69 -43.54
CA THR A 8 -17.10 -33.80 -42.17
C THR A 8 -16.09 -34.16 -41.06
N LEU A 9 -15.04 -34.94 -41.36
CA LEU A 9 -14.05 -35.34 -40.32
C LEU A 9 -13.07 -34.20 -40.01
N LEU A 10 -12.60 -33.49 -41.04
CA LEU A 10 -11.70 -32.35 -40.85
C LEU A 10 -12.44 -31.13 -40.28
N GLU A 11 -13.66 -30.85 -40.74
CA GLU A 11 -14.49 -29.77 -40.21
C GLU A 11 -14.81 -29.99 -38.73
N LEU A 12 -15.18 -31.22 -38.34
CA LEU A 12 -15.44 -31.53 -36.94
C LEU A 12 -14.16 -31.43 -36.10
N LEU A 13 -13.01 -31.86 -36.63
CA LEU A 13 -11.73 -31.71 -35.95
C LEU A 13 -11.39 -30.23 -35.72
N ILE A 14 -11.52 -29.38 -36.74
CA ILE A 14 -11.25 -27.94 -36.63
C ILE A 14 -12.24 -27.29 -35.66
N ALA A 15 -13.53 -27.64 -35.72
CA ALA A 15 -14.54 -27.13 -34.81
C ALA A 15 -14.22 -27.49 -33.35
N VAL A 16 -13.85 -28.74 -33.07
CA VAL A 16 -13.45 -29.18 -31.72
C VAL A 16 -12.18 -28.46 -31.26
N VAL A 17 -11.20 -28.28 -32.14
CA VAL A 17 -9.97 -27.54 -31.82
C VAL A 17 -10.27 -26.08 -31.46
N ILE A 18 -11.10 -25.38 -32.25
CA ILE A 18 -11.49 -23.99 -31.98
C ILE A 18 -12.25 -23.90 -30.65
N MET A 19 -13.21 -24.80 -30.42
CA MET A 19 -13.96 -24.84 -29.16
C MET A 19 -13.06 -25.11 -27.96
N ALA A 20 -12.10 -26.04 -28.09
CA ALA A 20 -11.14 -26.32 -27.02
C ALA A 20 -10.29 -25.10 -26.67
N VAL A 21 -9.78 -24.38 -27.67
CA VAL A 21 -9.01 -23.14 -27.47
C VAL A 21 -9.88 -22.05 -26.85
N ALA A 22 -11.13 -21.89 -27.32
CA ALA A 22 -12.06 -20.91 -26.79
C ALA A 22 -12.37 -21.16 -25.30
N VAL A 23 -12.60 -22.41 -24.91
CA VAL A 23 -12.86 -22.78 -23.50
C VAL A 23 -11.65 -22.46 -22.63
N VAL A 24 -10.44 -22.82 -23.05
CA VAL A 24 -9.21 -22.51 -22.30
C VAL A 24 -9.02 -21.00 -22.16
N ALA A 25 -9.26 -20.23 -23.23
CA ALA A 25 -9.17 -18.77 -23.19
C ALA A 25 -10.14 -18.15 -22.18
N VAL A 26 -11.40 -18.61 -22.16
CA VAL A 26 -12.42 -18.11 -21.23
C VAL A 26 -12.06 -18.47 -19.78
N VAL A 27 -11.68 -19.72 -19.50
CA VAL A 27 -11.30 -20.14 -18.15
C VAL A 27 -10.07 -19.37 -17.67
N GLY A 28 -9.07 -19.20 -18.53
CA GLY A 28 -7.89 -18.39 -18.22
C GLY A 28 -8.24 -16.94 -17.87
N ALA A 29 -9.14 -16.32 -18.64
CA ALA A 29 -9.60 -14.96 -18.38
C ALA A 29 -10.33 -14.83 -17.02
N LEU A 30 -11.18 -15.80 -16.68
CA LEU A 30 -11.92 -15.81 -15.41
C LEU A 30 -10.98 -15.97 -14.20
N VAL A 31 -10.02 -16.89 -14.26
CA VAL A 31 -9.03 -17.07 -13.18
C VAL A 31 -8.22 -15.80 -12.95
N ASN A 32 -7.76 -15.17 -14.03
CA ASN A 32 -7.03 -13.92 -13.95
C ASN A 32 -7.88 -12.79 -13.34
N SER A 33 -9.16 -12.68 -13.73
CA SER A 33 -10.09 -11.68 -13.19
C SER A 33 -10.29 -11.84 -11.68
N ILE A 34 -10.40 -13.07 -11.18
CA ILE A 34 -10.53 -13.35 -9.74
C ILE A 34 -9.26 -12.93 -9.00
N GLN A 35 -8.09 -13.29 -9.51
CA GLN A 35 -6.80 -12.94 -8.89
C GLN A 35 -6.59 -11.42 -8.84
N LEU A 36 -6.90 -10.71 -9.94
CA LEU A 36 -6.84 -9.26 -9.97
C LEU A 36 -7.78 -8.64 -8.94
N SER A 37 -9.00 -9.17 -8.83
CA SER A 37 -10.00 -8.66 -7.87
C SER A 37 -9.54 -8.82 -6.43
N ASP A 38 -8.91 -9.95 -6.08
CA ASP A 38 -8.32 -10.16 -4.76
C ASP A 38 -7.18 -9.18 -4.46
N VAL A 39 -6.28 -8.94 -5.43
CA VAL A 39 -5.18 -7.97 -5.29
C VAL A 39 -5.74 -6.55 -5.11
N HIS A 40 -6.72 -6.16 -5.92
CA HIS A 40 -7.36 -4.85 -5.80
C HIS A 40 -8.05 -4.65 -4.44
N ARG A 41 -8.77 -5.66 -3.93
CA ARG A 41 -9.36 -5.59 -2.59
C ARG A 41 -8.28 -5.40 -1.53
N LYS A 42 -7.16 -6.11 -1.65
CA LYS A 42 -6.04 -5.98 -0.71
C LYS A 42 -5.37 -4.62 -0.77
N GLN A 43 -5.21 -4.07 -1.97
CA GLN A 43 -4.65 -2.75 -2.19
C GLN A 43 -5.54 -1.66 -1.61
N ALA A 44 -6.86 -1.73 -1.85
CA ALA A 44 -7.82 -0.80 -1.26
C ALA A 44 -7.77 -0.84 0.28
N THR A 45 -7.69 -2.04 0.86
CA THR A 45 -7.58 -2.21 2.32
C THR A 45 -6.25 -1.65 2.84
N ALA A 46 -5.12 -1.91 2.18
CA ALA A 46 -3.82 -1.35 2.55
C ALA A 46 -3.82 0.19 2.47
N SER A 47 -4.48 0.76 1.46
CA SER A 47 -4.57 2.20 1.24
C SER A 47 -5.41 2.90 2.30
N ALA A 48 -6.52 2.30 2.73
CA ALA A 48 -7.28 2.80 3.88
C ALA A 48 -6.46 2.68 5.17
N ALA A 49 -5.89 1.50 5.44
CA ALA A 49 -5.13 1.24 6.65
C ALA A 49 -3.88 2.12 6.80
N VAL A 50 -3.17 2.46 5.72
CA VAL A 50 -2.00 3.36 5.81
C VAL A 50 -2.40 4.81 6.11
N ARG A 51 -3.59 5.24 5.67
CA ARG A 51 -4.15 6.55 6.03
C ARG A 51 -4.57 6.59 7.49
N ASP A 52 -5.31 5.58 7.95
CA ASP A 52 -5.68 5.43 9.36
C ASP A 52 -4.44 5.38 10.27
N TYR A 53 -3.36 4.73 9.80
CA TYR A 53 -2.10 4.72 10.52
C TYR A 53 -1.46 6.12 10.59
N GLY A 54 -1.48 6.87 9.49
CA GLY A 54 -0.99 8.25 9.47
C GLY A 54 -1.80 9.16 10.40
N GLU A 55 -3.11 9.00 10.43
CA GLU A 55 -3.99 9.73 11.37
C GLU A 55 -3.68 9.36 12.83
N ALA A 56 -3.47 8.07 13.13
CA ALA A 56 -3.11 7.63 14.46
C ALA A 56 -1.78 8.24 14.94
N ILE A 57 -0.80 8.39 14.05
CA ILE A 57 0.47 9.07 14.35
C ILE A 57 0.24 10.55 14.63
N THR A 58 -0.51 11.25 13.77
CA THR A 58 -0.81 12.67 13.97
C THR A 58 -1.56 12.91 15.29
N ASN A 59 -2.58 12.11 15.58
CA ASN A 59 -3.33 12.19 16.84
C ASN A 59 -2.43 11.95 18.06
N ALA A 60 -1.49 11.00 17.99
CA ALA A 60 -0.52 10.75 19.05
C ALA A 60 0.44 11.93 19.24
N VAL A 61 0.89 12.54 18.15
CA VAL A 61 1.77 13.73 18.17
C VAL A 61 1.05 14.95 18.75
N ASP A 62 -0.18 15.21 18.32
CA ASP A 62 -1.00 16.32 18.81
C ASP A 62 -1.33 16.17 20.31
N GLY A 63 -1.46 14.93 20.79
CA GLY A 63 -1.58 14.61 22.21
C GLY A 63 -0.30 14.78 23.05
N GLY A 64 0.78 15.30 22.47
CA GLY A 64 2.07 15.51 23.14
C GLY A 64 3.10 14.39 22.91
N GLY A 65 2.81 13.43 22.02
CA GLY A 65 3.72 12.32 21.67
C GLY A 65 4.86 12.71 20.72
N TYR A 66 5.04 14.00 20.43
CA TYR A 66 6.17 14.46 19.62
C TYR A 66 7.50 14.25 20.36
N VAL A 67 8.48 13.66 19.69
CA VAL A 67 9.83 13.47 20.22
C VAL A 67 10.83 14.20 19.33
N SER A 68 11.65 15.08 19.93
CA SER A 68 12.72 15.76 19.21
C SER A 68 13.75 14.76 18.69
N CYS A 69 14.14 14.89 17.42
CA CYS A 69 15.03 13.95 16.75
C CYS A 69 14.57 12.47 16.83
N ALA A 70 13.27 12.21 16.65
CA ALA A 70 12.73 10.85 16.80
C ALA A 70 13.18 9.90 15.68
N GLY A 71 13.58 8.70 16.08
CA GLY A 71 13.78 7.59 15.15
C GLY A 71 12.45 6.89 14.75
N PRO A 72 12.50 5.97 13.78
CA PRO A 72 11.31 5.23 13.31
C PRO A 72 10.52 4.52 14.42
N SER A 73 11.18 4.04 15.48
CA SER A 73 10.53 3.35 16.60
C SER A 73 9.60 4.25 17.41
N SER A 74 9.75 5.58 17.34
CA SER A 74 8.95 6.55 18.10
C SER A 74 7.55 6.75 17.53
N TYR A 75 7.34 6.56 16.23
CA TYR A 75 6.06 6.80 15.55
C TYR A 75 5.29 5.51 15.24
N GLY A 76 5.68 4.38 15.84
CA GLY A 76 5.11 3.06 15.57
C GLY A 76 3.86 2.70 16.38
N THR A 77 3.45 3.52 17.34
CA THR A 77 2.47 3.17 18.38
C THR A 77 1.04 3.61 18.05
N GLY A 78 0.04 3.06 18.75
CA GLY A 78 -1.35 3.56 18.69
C GLY A 78 -2.22 3.07 17.52
N PHE A 79 -1.65 2.38 16.53
CA PHE A 79 -2.40 1.80 15.41
C PHE A 79 -2.34 0.26 15.41
N THR A 80 -3.45 -0.41 15.14
CA THR A 80 -3.46 -1.87 14.94
C THR A 80 -3.90 -2.15 13.51
N PRO A 81 -3.06 -2.76 12.65
CA PRO A 81 -3.45 -3.05 11.28
C PRO A 81 -4.56 -4.12 11.25
N PRO A 82 -5.40 -4.13 10.20
CA PRO A 82 -6.37 -5.20 9.99
C PRO A 82 -5.69 -6.59 9.95
N ALA A 83 -6.44 -7.64 10.26
CA ALA A 83 -5.92 -9.00 10.22
C ALA A 83 -5.32 -9.35 8.84
N GLY A 84 -4.13 -9.97 8.84
CA GLY A 84 -3.40 -10.28 7.60
C GLY A 84 -2.61 -9.10 7.02
N TYR A 85 -2.46 -8.00 7.77
CA TYR A 85 -1.61 -6.87 7.40
C TYR A 85 -0.56 -6.58 8.48
N THR A 86 0.57 -6.03 8.05
CA THR A 86 1.67 -5.59 8.91
C THR A 86 1.92 -4.11 8.68
N LYS A 87 2.20 -3.37 9.75
CA LYS A 87 2.60 -1.97 9.71
C LYS A 87 4.12 -1.84 9.92
N SER A 88 4.73 -0.82 9.34
CA SER A 88 6.10 -0.44 9.64
C SER A 88 6.33 1.06 9.46
N VAL A 89 7.32 1.59 10.18
CA VAL A 89 7.86 2.93 9.94
C VAL A 89 9.18 2.75 9.20
N GLY A 90 9.25 3.21 7.96
CA GLY A 90 10.41 2.99 7.09
C GLY A 90 11.55 3.97 7.36
N SER A 91 11.25 5.27 7.43
CA SER A 91 12.26 6.28 7.72
C SER A 91 11.65 7.52 8.37
N VAL A 92 12.49 8.24 9.13
CA VAL A 92 12.18 9.59 9.62
C VAL A 92 13.25 10.52 9.06
N LYS A 93 12.81 11.64 8.49
CA LYS A 93 13.67 12.75 8.07
C LYS A 93 13.35 13.99 8.88
N TYR A 94 14.35 14.84 9.07
CA TYR A 94 14.27 16.02 9.92
C TYR A 94 14.35 17.27 9.05
N TRP A 95 13.51 18.26 9.32
CA TRP A 95 13.58 19.53 8.62
C TRP A 95 14.72 20.39 9.19
N ASP A 96 15.52 21.01 8.33
CA ASP A 96 16.60 21.93 8.74
C ASP A 96 16.31 23.41 8.40
N GLY A 97 15.11 23.71 7.88
CA GLY A 97 14.75 25.05 7.36
C GLY A 97 14.81 25.17 5.84
N ALA A 98 15.51 24.26 5.15
CA ALA A 98 15.67 24.27 3.70
C ALA A 98 15.40 22.90 3.04
N ALA A 99 15.75 21.80 3.70
CA ALA A 99 15.66 20.45 3.17
C ALA A 99 15.37 19.41 4.28
N TRP A 100 14.98 18.22 3.82
CA TRP A 100 14.77 17.04 4.68
C TRP A 100 16.06 16.25 4.82
N GLN A 101 16.62 16.22 6.03
CA GLN A 101 17.86 15.53 6.38
C GLN A 101 17.60 14.14 6.96
N THR A 102 18.51 13.20 6.73
CA THR A 102 18.43 11.84 7.30
C THR A 102 19.05 11.73 8.69
N THR A 103 19.91 12.68 9.06
CA THR A 103 20.50 12.81 10.38
C THR A 103 19.84 13.99 11.11
N CYS A 104 19.57 13.82 12.40
CA CYS A 104 19.06 14.94 13.18
C CYS A 104 20.19 15.88 13.57
N GLY A 105 20.05 17.15 13.20
CA GLY A 105 20.85 18.26 13.73
C GLY A 105 20.13 18.91 14.91
N ALA A 106 19.79 20.19 14.77
CA ALA A 106 18.83 20.85 15.64
C ALA A 106 17.39 20.51 15.19
N ASP A 107 16.54 20.17 16.14
CA ASP A 107 15.13 19.86 15.87
C ASP A 107 14.33 21.17 15.64
N THR A 108 13.92 21.41 14.39
CA THR A 108 13.09 22.57 13.99
C THR A 108 11.59 22.33 14.20
N GLY A 109 11.23 21.26 14.91
CA GLY A 109 9.84 20.93 15.19
C GLY A 109 9.08 20.31 14.03
N LEU A 110 9.74 19.93 12.92
CA LEU A 110 9.12 19.22 11.80
C LEU A 110 9.88 17.93 11.47
N GLN A 111 9.16 16.83 11.37
CA GLN A 111 9.71 15.53 10.99
C GLN A 111 8.83 14.87 9.93
N GLN A 112 9.45 14.31 8.90
CA GLN A 112 8.78 13.57 7.84
C GLN A 112 8.93 12.08 8.10
N VAL A 113 7.82 11.41 8.38
CA VAL A 113 7.74 9.99 8.72
C VAL A 113 7.19 9.24 7.52
N THR A 114 7.98 8.31 6.97
CA THR A 114 7.50 7.39 5.93
C THR A 114 6.98 6.14 6.61
N ILE A 115 5.69 5.86 6.42
CA ILE A 115 5.01 4.69 6.96
C ILE A 115 4.55 3.76 5.86
N GLN A 116 4.35 2.50 6.22
CA GLN A 116 3.92 1.47 5.30
C GLN A 116 2.92 0.53 5.96
N VAL A 117 1.94 0.08 5.18
CA VAL A 117 1.11 -1.08 5.50
C VAL A 117 1.19 -2.08 4.35
N ALA A 118 1.51 -3.32 4.66
CA ALA A 118 1.64 -4.40 3.69
C ALA A 118 0.78 -5.61 4.07
N SER A 119 0.24 -6.30 3.07
CA SER A 119 -0.40 -7.58 3.29
C SER A 119 0.65 -8.64 3.62
N ALA A 120 0.34 -9.53 4.57
CA ALA A 120 1.26 -10.56 5.05
C ALA A 120 1.71 -11.54 3.95
N ASP A 121 0.94 -11.66 2.86
CA ASP A 121 1.28 -12.50 1.71
C ASP A 121 2.07 -11.77 0.61
N GLY A 122 2.44 -10.51 0.83
CA GLY A 122 3.24 -9.69 -0.09
C GLY A 122 2.51 -9.21 -1.34
N ARG A 123 1.19 -9.41 -1.46
CA ARG A 123 0.45 -9.04 -2.69
C ARG A 123 -0.01 -7.59 -2.74
N ALA A 124 0.05 -6.86 -1.63
CA ALA A 124 -0.28 -5.44 -1.57
C ALA A 124 0.63 -4.75 -0.56
N SER A 125 1.11 -3.56 -0.91
CA SER A 125 1.93 -2.72 -0.06
C SER A 125 1.67 -1.27 -0.41
N GLU A 126 1.32 -0.47 0.58
CA GLU A 126 1.03 0.96 0.43
C GLU A 126 1.90 1.76 1.39
N GLN A 127 2.41 2.89 0.91
CA GLN A 127 3.25 3.80 1.67
C GLN A 127 2.61 5.18 1.74
N LEU A 128 2.78 5.84 2.88
CA LEU A 128 2.36 7.22 3.08
C LEU A 128 3.48 7.99 3.75
N VAL A 129 3.68 9.22 3.32
CA VAL A 129 4.58 10.16 3.98
C VAL A 129 3.74 11.10 4.81
N VAL A 130 3.95 11.08 6.12
CA VAL A 130 3.26 11.92 7.09
C VAL A 130 4.26 12.95 7.62
N VAL A 131 3.92 14.22 7.57
CA VAL A 131 4.74 15.28 8.18
C VAL A 131 4.14 15.61 9.52
N VAL A 132 4.88 15.30 10.59
CA VAL A 132 4.49 15.59 11.97
C VAL A 132 5.13 16.89 12.43
N ARG A 133 4.38 17.66 13.23
CA ARG A 133 4.81 18.93 13.77
C ARG A 133 4.80 18.88 15.29
N LYS A 134 5.82 19.48 15.90
CA LYS A 134 5.85 19.71 17.35
C LYS A 134 4.64 20.57 17.75
N PRO A 135 3.76 20.06 18.64
CA PRO A 135 2.64 20.86 19.11
C PRO A 135 3.18 22.07 19.88
N CYS A 136 2.66 23.26 19.59
CA CYS A 136 2.88 24.46 20.40
C CYS A 136 1.64 24.74 21.24
N GLY A 137 1.80 24.82 22.55
CA GLY A 137 0.77 25.35 23.43
C GLY A 137 0.62 26.86 23.23
N LEU A 138 -0.51 27.42 23.69
CA LEU A 138 -0.74 28.88 23.73
C LEU A 138 0.29 29.63 24.60
N SER A 139 1.03 28.91 25.46
CA SER A 139 2.05 29.43 26.36
C SER A 139 3.50 29.21 25.88
N ASP A 140 3.71 28.50 24.77
CA ASP A 140 5.06 28.24 24.24
C ASP A 140 5.45 29.29 23.20
N SER A 141 6.75 29.52 23.04
CA SER A 141 7.26 30.34 21.93
C SER A 141 6.72 29.76 20.60
N PRO A 142 6.23 30.60 19.66
CA PRO A 142 5.72 30.12 18.39
C PRO A 142 6.81 29.28 17.73
N CYS A 143 6.46 28.07 17.27
CA CYS A 143 7.43 27.12 16.72
C CYS A 143 8.33 27.83 15.71
N ALA A 144 9.59 28.02 16.07
CA ALA A 144 10.66 28.46 15.19
C ALA A 144 11.53 27.24 14.86
#